data_AF-A0A7J4PJA7-F1
#
_entry.id   AF-A0A7J4PJA7-F1
#
_cell.length_a   1.000
_cell.length_b   1.000
_cell.length_c   1.000
_cell.angle_alpha   90.00
_cell.angle_beta   90.00
_cell.angle_gamma   90.00
#
_symmetry.space_group_name_H-M   'P 1'
#
loop_
_entity.id
_entity.type
_entity.pdbx_description
1 polymer ?
#
loop_
_entity_poly.entity_id
_entity_poly.type
_entity_poly.pdbx_seq_one_letter_code
_entity_poly.pdbx_strand_id
1 'polypeptide(L)'
;MKRPIGVTILTIGAVLLALVNGLIMLRFLGFLPFLGPLNIRIFNLWYALLYGLLTYVWAWLAGMLWNVNPQAWLFLAVIVVFNLCIDFVVLITGGTWYDINVSVILNSLLLVYLMLPGVRSAFGTD
;
A
#
# COMPACT_ATOMS: atom_id res chain seq x y z
N MET A 1 24.92 -1.23 -11.92
CA MET A 1 23.91 -0.35 -11.27
C MET A 1 23.92 -0.65 -9.77
N LYS A 2 24.50 0.22 -8.94
CA LYS A 2 24.44 0.10 -7.48
C LYS A 2 23.09 0.67 -7.04
N ARG A 3 22.10 -0.18 -6.79
CA ARG A 3 20.81 0.26 -6.25
C ARG A 3 20.96 0.54 -4.76
N PRO A 4 20.51 1.69 -4.25
CA PRO A 4 20.51 1.95 -2.82
C PRO A 4 19.63 0.91 -2.13
N ILE A 5 20.12 0.29 -1.06
CA ILE A 5 19.39 -0.72 -0.28
C ILE A 5 18.01 -0.18 0.16
N GLY A 6 17.93 1.14 0.39
CA GLY A 6 16.69 1.77 0.78
C GLY A 6 15.58 1.73 -0.27
N VAL A 7 15.91 1.88 -1.55
CA VAL A 7 14.91 1.77 -2.62
C VAL A 7 14.35 0.35 -2.69
N THR A 8 15.20 -0.65 -2.54
CA THR A 8 14.79 -2.06 -2.54
C THR A 8 13.76 -2.36 -1.44
N ILE A 9 13.97 -1.84 -0.23
CA ILE A 9 13.05 -2.04 0.90
C ILE A 9 11.69 -1.39 0.61
N LEU A 10 11.67 -0.17 0.08
CA LEU A 10 10.43 0.50 -0.32
C LEU A 10 9.70 -0.26 -1.42
N THR A 11 10.42 -0.76 -2.42
CA THR A 11 9.84 -1.58 -3.48
C THR A 11 9.20 -2.85 -2.89
N ILE A 12 9.88 -3.53 -1.97
CA ILE A 12 9.32 -4.72 -1.31
C ILE A 12 8.03 -4.36 -0.56
N GLY A 13 8.03 -3.26 0.21
CA GLY A 13 6.83 -2.81 0.92
C GLY A 13 5.66 -2.46 -0.02
N ALA A 14 5.93 -1.79 -1.15
CA ALA A 14 4.93 -1.52 -2.18
C ALA A 14 4.38 -2.80 -2.82
N VAL A 15 5.23 -3.78 -3.10
CA VAL A 15 4.81 -5.10 -3.61
C VAL A 15 3.94 -5.83 -2.58
N LEU A 16 4.31 -5.81 -1.30
CA LEU A 16 3.50 -6.40 -0.24
C LEU A 16 2.11 -5.75 -0.16
N LEU A 17 2.03 -4.42 -0.26
CA LEU A 17 0.75 -3.72 -0.29
C LEU A 17 -0.07 -4.07 -1.54
N ALA A 18 0.56 -4.20 -2.71
CA ALA A 18 -0.12 -4.68 -3.91
C ALA A 18 -0.74 -6.07 -3.68
N LEU A 19 0.03 -7.00 -3.10
CA LEU A 19 -0.45 -8.35 -2.82
C LEU A 19 -1.60 -8.37 -1.80
N VAL A 20 -1.50 -7.59 -0.73
CA VAL A 20 -2.57 -7.49 0.28
C VAL A 20 -3.86 -6.95 -0.34
N ASN A 21 -3.77 -5.86 -1.10
CA ASN A 21 -4.94 -5.29 -1.79
C ASN A 21 -5.51 -6.27 -2.83
N GLY A 22 -4.65 -7.01 -3.54
CA GLY A 22 -5.06 -8.00 -4.54
C GLY A 22 -5.79 -9.17 -3.90
N LEU A 23 -5.31 -9.61 -2.73
CA LEU A 23 -5.98 -10.65 -1.95
C LEU A 23 -7.35 -10.17 -1.43
N ILE A 24 -7.46 -8.92 -0.97
CA ILE A 24 -8.75 -8.33 -0.56
C ILE A 24 -9.71 -8.26 -1.76
N MET A 25 -9.25 -7.79 -2.93
CA MET A 25 -10.03 -7.81 -4.17
C MET A 25 -10.57 -9.22 -4.48
N LEU A 26 -9.71 -10.24 -4.46
CA LEU A 26 -10.11 -11.62 -4.76
C LEU A 26 -11.14 -12.16 -3.74
N ARG A 27 -11.06 -11.72 -2.48
CA ARG A 27 -12.08 -12.04 -1.46
C ARG A 27 -13.43 -11.40 -1.79
N PHE A 28 -13.46 -10.13 -2.20
CA PHE A 28 -14.69 -9.45 -2.64
C PHE A 28 -15.31 -10.07 -3.90
N LEU A 29 -14.50 -10.67 -4.77
CA LEU A 29 -14.96 -11.44 -5.93
C LEU A 29 -15.43 -12.86 -5.59
N GLY A 30 -15.28 -13.29 -4.33
CA GLY A 30 -15.71 -14.61 -3.88
C GLY A 30 -14.74 -15.76 -4.22
N PHE A 31 -13.54 -15.46 -4.73
CA PHE A 31 -12.54 -16.50 -5.05
C PHE A 31 -11.87 -17.10 -3.80
N LEU A 32 -11.81 -16.35 -2.69
CA LEU A 32 -11.09 -16.74 -1.46
C LEU A 32 -11.96 -16.65 -0.19
N PRO A 33 -13.10 -17.37 -0.10
CA PRO A 33 -14.03 -17.25 1.03
C PRO A 33 -13.52 -17.85 2.35
N PHE A 34 -12.49 -18.69 2.30
CA PHE A 34 -11.99 -19.48 3.44
C PHE A 34 -10.99 -18.76 4.35
N LEU A 35 -10.52 -17.55 3.99
CA LEU A 35 -9.53 -16.78 4.76
C LEU A 35 -10.13 -15.96 5.93
N GLY A 36 -11.29 -16.38 6.44
CA GLY A 36 -11.98 -15.77 7.57
C GLY A 36 -13.15 -14.83 7.19
N PRO A 37 -14.01 -14.49 8.16
CA PRO A 37 -15.17 -13.64 7.93
C PRO A 37 -14.72 -12.20 7.69
N LEU A 38 -14.87 -11.73 6.46
CA LEU A 38 -15.12 -10.31 6.27
C LEU A 38 -16.63 -10.12 6.48
N ASN A 39 -17.06 -9.00 7.09
CA ASN A 39 -18.48 -8.65 7.30
C ASN A 39 -19.31 -8.46 5.99
N ILE A 40 -18.79 -8.95 4.87
CA ILE A 40 -19.17 -8.75 3.47
C ILE A 40 -19.18 -10.11 2.77
N ARG A 41 -19.88 -11.12 3.34
CA ARG A 41 -20.22 -12.40 2.66
C ARG A 41 -20.98 -12.23 1.33
N ILE A 42 -21.18 -11.00 0.87
CA ILE A 42 -21.87 -10.64 -0.34
C ILE A 42 -20.78 -10.16 -1.29
N PHE A 43 -20.56 -10.95 -2.35
CA PHE A 43 -19.81 -10.52 -3.54
C PHE A 43 -20.10 -9.05 -3.83
N ASN A 44 -19.06 -8.21 -3.88
CA ASN A 44 -19.23 -6.78 -4.13
C ASN A 44 -18.23 -6.30 -5.17
N LEU A 45 -18.72 -6.20 -6.41
CA LEU A 45 -17.92 -5.79 -7.56
C LEU A 45 -17.34 -4.38 -7.39
N TRP A 46 -18.04 -3.49 -6.69
CA TRP A 46 -17.56 -2.12 -6.48
C TRP A 46 -16.30 -2.09 -5.63
N TYR A 47 -16.33 -2.75 -4.46
CA TYR A 47 -15.13 -2.86 -3.63
C TYR A 47 -14.04 -3.67 -4.32
N ALA A 48 -14.38 -4.75 -5.04
CA ALA A 48 -13.40 -5.48 -5.82
C ALA A 48 -12.67 -4.56 -6.83
N LEU A 49 -13.39 -3.71 -7.55
CA LEU A 49 -12.78 -2.76 -8.48
C LEU A 49 -11.89 -1.74 -7.77
N LEU A 50 -12.31 -1.20 -6.62
CA LEU A 50 -11.51 -0.24 -5.85
C LEU A 50 -10.21 -0.86 -5.33
N TYR A 51 -10.28 -2.05 -4.72
CA TYR A 51 -9.10 -2.78 -4.25
C TYR A 51 -8.23 -3.28 -5.40
N GLY A 52 -8.83 -3.63 -6.55
CA GLY A 52 -8.10 -3.96 -7.78
C GLY A 52 -7.34 -2.77 -8.35
N LEU A 53 -7.94 -1.58 -8.35
CA LEU A 53 -7.26 -0.34 -8.72
C LEU A 53 -6.10 -0.04 -7.76
N LEU A 54 -6.32 -0.13 -6.45
CA LEU A 54 -5.27 0.02 -5.43
C LEU A 54 -4.12 -0.97 -5.66
N THR A 55 -4.43 -2.22 -5.95
CA THR A 55 -3.44 -3.26 -6.29
C THR A 55 -2.58 -2.85 -7.48
N TYR A 56 -3.23 -2.38 -8.55
CA TYR A 56 -2.53 -1.91 -9.74
C TYR A 56 -1.66 -0.70 -9.44
N VAL A 57 -2.17 0.29 -8.70
CA VAL A 57 -1.42 1.50 -8.31
C VAL A 57 -0.17 1.13 -7.50
N TRP A 58 -0.29 0.21 -6.54
CA TRP A 58 0.86 -0.25 -5.75
C TRP A 58 1.88 -1.03 -6.58
N ALA A 59 1.42 -1.90 -7.50
CA ALA A 59 2.30 -2.64 -8.40
C ALA A 59 3.04 -1.69 -9.36
N TRP A 60 2.34 -0.68 -9.89
CA TRP A 60 2.94 0.35 -10.73
C TRP A 60 3.96 1.19 -9.94
N LEU A 61 3.62 1.60 -8.73
CA LEU A 61 4.53 2.33 -7.84
C LEU A 61 5.77 1.51 -7.50
N ALA A 62 5.62 0.20 -7.25
CA ALA A 62 6.77 -0.70 -7.06
C ALA A 62 7.71 -0.68 -8.28
N GLY A 63 7.16 -0.66 -9.50
CA GLY A 63 7.93 -0.49 -10.73
C GLY A 63 8.62 0.87 -10.82
N MET A 64 7.94 1.97 -10.45
CA MET A 64 8.55 3.30 -10.44
C MET A 64 9.69 3.42 -9.42
N LEU A 65 9.50 2.87 -8.22
CA LEU A 65 10.51 2.79 -7.17
C LEU A 65 11.72 1.98 -7.65
N TRP A 66 11.47 0.81 -8.25
CA TRP A 66 12.54 -0.05 -8.75
C TRP A 66 13.41 0.61 -9.83
N ASN A 67 12.80 1.45 -10.67
CA ASN A 67 13.48 2.24 -11.68
C ASN A 67 14.06 3.56 -11.14
N VAL A 68 13.94 3.82 -9.83
CA VAL A 68 14.41 5.04 -9.16
C VAL A 68 13.87 6.30 -9.85
N ASN A 69 12.59 6.27 -10.25
CA ASN A 69 11.97 7.43 -10.88
C ASN A 69 11.77 8.54 -9.83
N PRO A 70 12.26 9.78 -10.05
CA PRO A 70 12.12 10.89 -9.09
C PRO A 70 10.66 11.15 -8.67
N GLN A 71 9.70 10.94 -9.57
CA GLN A 71 8.28 11.13 -9.29
C GLN A 71 7.71 10.11 -8.29
N ALA A 72 8.35 8.94 -8.16
CA ALA A 72 7.92 7.88 -7.25
C ALA A 72 7.98 8.33 -5.78
N TRP A 73 8.92 9.22 -5.44
CA TRP A 73 9.07 9.71 -4.08
C TRP A 73 7.84 10.49 -3.63
N LEU A 74 7.43 11.51 -4.39
CA LEU A 74 6.27 12.33 -4.07
C LEU A 74 4.98 11.48 -4.09
N PHE A 75 4.84 10.63 -5.10
CA PHE A 75 3.65 9.78 -5.22
C PHE A 75 3.52 8.80 -4.06
N LEU A 76 4.61 8.16 -3.65
CA LEU A 76 4.64 7.28 -2.48
C LEU A 76 4.31 8.05 -1.19
N ALA A 77 4.85 9.26 -1.01
CA ALA A 77 4.51 10.08 0.15
C ALA A 77 3.01 10.38 0.22
N VAL A 78 2.43 10.81 -0.91
CA VAL A 78 1.01 11.19 -1.00
C VAL A 78 0.11 9.98 -0.75
N ILE A 79 0.34 8.85 -1.42
CA ILE A 79 -0.53 7.67 -1.29
C ILE A 79 -0.48 7.07 0.11
N VAL A 80 0.70 7.05 0.73
CA VAL A 80 0.89 6.53 2.09
C VAL A 80 0.18 7.43 3.12
N VAL A 81 0.35 8.76 3.02
CA VAL A 81 -0.36 9.70 3.90
C VAL A 81 -1.87 9.61 3.69
N PHE A 82 -2.32 9.52 2.43
CA PHE A 82 -3.74 9.36 2.12
C PHE A 82 -4.32 8.08 2.75
N ASN A 83 -3.66 6.93 2.61
CA ASN A 83 -4.11 5.69 3.25
C ASN A 83 -4.13 5.79 4.77
N LEU A 84 -3.11 6.40 5.40
CA LEU A 84 -3.11 6.62 6.85
C LEU A 84 -4.26 7.52 7.31
N CYS A 85 -4.62 8.54 6.53
CA CYS A 85 -5.80 9.37 6.82
C CYS A 85 -7.09 8.55 6.74
N ILE A 86 -7.24 7.69 5.73
CA ILE A 86 -8.41 6.80 5.61
C ILE A 86 -8.45 5.81 6.79
N ASP A 87 -7.33 5.18 7.11
CA ASP A 87 -7.21 4.25 8.24
C ASP A 87 -7.58 4.94 9.56
N PHE A 88 -7.15 6.18 9.76
CA PHE A 88 -7.53 6.99 10.91
C PHE A 88 -9.05 7.27 10.95
N VAL A 89 -9.65 7.64 9.82
CA VAL A 89 -11.11 7.82 9.71
C VAL A 89 -11.85 6.52 10.04
N VAL A 90 -11.35 5.37 9.59
CA VAL A 90 -11.94 4.05 9.88
C VAL A 90 -11.92 3.76 11.39
N LEU A 91 -10.83 4.06 12.10
CA LEU A 91 -10.77 3.88 13.57
C LEU A 91 -11.82 4.70 14.30
N ILE A 92 -11.98 5.98 13.96
CA ILE A 92 -12.88 6.88 14.69
C ILE A 92 -14.35 6.67 14.31
N THR A 93 -14.64 6.09 13.15
CA THR A 93 -15.99 5.78 12.68
C THR A 93 -16.50 4.39 13.11
N GLY A 94 -15.72 3.67 13.94
CA GLY A 94 -16.12 2.40 14.54
C GLY A 94 -15.59 1.14 13.83
N GLY A 95 -14.62 1.29 12.93
CA GLY A 95 -13.87 0.16 12.38
C GLY A 95 -12.98 -0.51 13.42
N THR A 96 -12.69 -1.80 13.23
CA THR A 96 -11.87 -2.53 14.19
C THR A 96 -10.38 -2.36 13.88
N TRP A 97 -9.54 -2.33 14.90
CA TRP A 97 -8.07 -2.32 14.74
C TRP A 97 -7.59 -3.51 13.89
N TYR A 98 -8.26 -4.65 14.00
CA TYR A 98 -7.91 -5.87 13.26
C TYR A 98 -8.09 -5.72 11.74
N ASP A 99 -9.02 -4.86 11.30
CA ASP A 99 -9.30 -4.66 9.88
C ASP A 99 -8.23 -3.81 9.18
N ILE A 100 -7.54 -2.93 9.91
CA ILE A 100 -6.64 -1.93 9.33
C ILE A 100 -5.20 -2.01 9.82
N ASN A 101 -4.88 -2.85 10.81
CA ASN A 101 -3.55 -2.92 11.42
C ASN A 101 -2.42 -3.10 10.40
N VAL A 102 -2.60 -3.98 9.40
CA VAL A 102 -1.62 -4.25 8.35
C VAL A 102 -1.42 -3.00 7.48
N SER A 103 -2.50 -2.32 7.11
CA SER A 103 -2.44 -1.07 6.34
C SER A 103 -1.69 0.00 7.12
N VAL A 104 -2.08 0.25 8.37
CA VAL A 104 -1.48 1.28 9.24
C VAL A 104 0.02 1.02 9.43
N ILE A 105 0.40 -0.20 9.77
CA ILE A 105 1.80 -0.55 10.04
C ILE A 105 2.65 -0.41 8.77
N LEU A 106 2.22 -0.99 7.64
CA LEU A 106 2.98 -0.94 6.40
C LEU A 106 3.11 0.49 5.85
N ASN A 107 2.01 1.25 5.84
CA ASN A 107 2.05 2.64 5.39
C ASN A 107 2.93 3.50 6.31
N SER A 108 2.83 3.35 7.64
CA SER A 108 3.69 4.08 8.57
C SER A 108 5.17 3.78 8.37
N LEU A 109 5.52 2.49 8.20
CA LEU A 109 6.90 2.07 7.92
C LEU A 109 7.41 2.65 6.60
N LEU A 110 6.61 2.61 5.53
CA LEU A 110 6.97 3.21 4.25
C LEU A 110 7.18 4.72 4.36
N LEU A 111 6.34 5.43 5.12
CA LEU A 111 6.48 6.87 5.31
C LEU A 111 7.79 7.23 6.04
N VAL A 112 8.06 6.56 7.17
CA VAL A 112 9.28 6.76 7.95
C VAL A 112 10.51 6.47 7.08
N TYR A 113 10.47 5.37 6.34
CA TYR A 113 11.59 4.95 5.51
C TYR A 113 11.82 5.89 4.31
N LEU A 114 10.74 6.42 3.72
CA LEU A 114 10.79 7.40 2.64
C LEU A 114 11.39 8.74 3.07
N MET A 115 11.19 9.12 4.34
CA MET A 115 11.73 10.35 4.91
C MET A 115 13.23 10.26 5.26
N LEU A 116 13.82 9.07 5.26
CA LEU A 116 15.25 8.91 5.54
C LEU A 116 16.11 9.62 4.48
N PRO A 117 17.19 10.30 4.88
CA PRO A 117 18.03 11.09 3.98
C PRO A 117 18.65 10.25 2.86
N GLY A 118 19.02 8.99 3.15
CA GLY A 118 19.57 8.07 2.15
C GLY A 118 18.58 7.62 1.07
N VAL A 119 17.27 7.76 1.31
CA VAL A 119 16.24 7.54 0.30
C VAL A 119 15.98 8.82 -0.48
N ARG A 120 15.90 9.97 0.20
CA ARG A 120 15.72 11.28 -0.45
C ARG A 120 16.81 11.59 -1.47
N SER A 121 18.07 11.31 -1.11
CA SER A 121 19.22 11.45 -2.00
C SER A 121 19.17 10.46 -3.18
N ALA A 122 18.60 9.28 -2.98
CA ALA A 122 18.44 8.28 -4.04
C ALA A 122 17.47 8.74 -5.14
N PHE A 123 16.48 9.57 -4.79
CA PHE A 123 15.51 10.13 -5.74
C PHE A 123 15.90 11.53 -6.27
N GLY A 124 17.08 12.05 -5.91
CA GLY A 124 17.54 13.37 -6.36
C GLY A 124 16.78 14.54 -5.74
N THR A 125 16.20 14.31 -4.56
CA THR A 125 15.49 15.30 -3.75
C THR A 125 16.36 15.61 -2.53
N ASP A 126 17.34 16.49 -2.71
CA ASP A 126 18.18 17.02 -1.63
C ASP A 126 17.53 18.25 -0.98
#